data_AF-A0A164KFA8-F1
#
_entry.id   AF-A0A164KFA8-F1
#
_cell.length_a   1.000
_cell.length_b   1.000
_cell.length_c   1.000
_cell.angle_alpha   90.00
_cell.angle_beta   90.00
_cell.angle_gamma   90.00
#
_symmetry.space_group_name_H-M   'P 1'
#
loop_
_entity.id
_entity.type
_entity.pdbx_description
1 polymer ?
#
loop_
_entity_poly.entity_id
_entity_poly.type
_entity_poly.pdbx_seq_one_letter_code
_entity_poly.pdbx_strand_id
1 'polypeptide(L)'
;MDLIEKLKMSTYWSEQYYVRQKKSIEQYEMDEEKEIRKSERECKTCFYLKKGGSLQAFTPYKCGLCDREDRYHNSRVPKYCTECADKLNICVRCGAEV
;
A
#
# COMPACT_ATOMS: atom_id res chain seq x y z
N MET A 1 -33.51 19.43 4.59
CA MET A 1 -32.84 18.14 4.32
C MET A 1 -33.65 17.06 5.01
N ASP A 2 -34.22 16.16 4.23
CA ASP A 2 -35.07 15.06 4.68
C ASP A 2 -34.27 14.07 5.55
N LEU A 3 -34.93 13.32 6.43
CA LEU A 3 -34.28 12.34 7.31
C LEU A 3 -33.58 11.24 6.50
N ILE A 4 -34.18 10.82 5.38
CA ILE A 4 -33.60 9.83 4.47
C ILE A 4 -32.32 10.39 3.83
N GLU A 5 -32.31 11.67 3.47
CA GLU A 5 -31.17 12.34 2.87
C GLU A 5 -30.00 12.48 3.86
N LYS A 6 -30.29 12.80 5.13
CA LYS A 6 -29.31 12.78 6.23
C LYS A 6 -28.69 11.40 6.42
N LEU A 7 -29.52 10.35 6.44
CA LEU A 7 -29.06 8.98 6.61
C LEU A 7 -28.12 8.58 5.46
N LYS A 8 -28.52 8.83 4.20
CA LYS A 8 -27.69 8.58 3.02
C LYS A 8 -26.34 9.29 3.08
N MET A 9 -26.33 10.57 3.47
CA MET A 9 -25.06 11.31 3.62
C MET A 9 -24.17 10.72 4.73
N SER A 10 -24.77 10.24 5.82
CA SER A 10 -24.02 9.65 6.93
C SER A 10 -23.41 8.29 6.59
N THR A 11 -24.03 7.50 5.71
CA THR A 11 -23.55 6.16 5.31
C THR A 11 -22.69 6.18 4.04
N TYR A 12 -22.72 7.27 3.27
CA TYR A 12 -22.05 7.41 1.98
C TYR A 12 -20.58 6.91 2.00
N TRP A 13 -19.76 7.39 2.95
CA TRP A 13 -18.34 7.02 2.99
C TRP A 13 -18.11 5.55 3.33
N SER A 14 -18.99 4.95 4.15
CA SER A 14 -18.94 3.52 4.46
C SER A 14 -19.29 2.68 3.23
N GLU A 15 -20.30 3.08 2.46
CA GLU A 15 -20.66 2.43 1.20
C GLU A 15 -19.53 2.55 0.16
N GLN A 16 -18.95 3.75 0.02
CA GLN A 16 -17.82 3.97 -0.88
C GLN A 16 -16.58 3.16 -0.46
N TYR A 17 -16.31 3.04 0.85
CA TYR A 17 -15.24 2.20 1.36
C TYR A 17 -15.43 0.74 0.95
N TYR A 18 -16.63 0.19 1.12
CA TYR A 18 -16.96 -1.17 0.70
C TYR A 18 -16.73 -1.40 -0.81
N VAL A 19 -17.19 -0.46 -1.65
CA VAL A 19 -16.98 -0.52 -3.11
C VAL A 19 -15.48 -0.50 -3.45
N ARG A 20 -14.69 0.36 -2.79
CA ARG A 20 -13.23 0.41 -2.98
C ARG A 20 -12.54 -0.88 -2.55
N GLN A 21 -12.96 -1.49 -1.44
CA GLN A 21 -12.42 -2.77 -1.00
C GLN A 21 -12.70 -3.89 -1.99
N LYS A 22 -13.92 -3.98 -2.54
CA LYS A 22 -14.25 -4.94 -3.61
C LYS A 22 -13.34 -4.79 -4.82
N LYS A 23 -13.20 -3.56 -5.32
CA LYS A 23 -12.31 -3.27 -6.44
C LYS A 23 -10.86 -3.66 -6.15
N SER A 24 -10.38 -3.40 -4.93
CA SER A 24 -9.02 -3.76 -4.52
C SER A 24 -8.80 -5.28 -4.50
N ILE A 25 -9.83 -6.06 -4.13
CA ILE A 25 -9.82 -7.53 -4.18
C ILE A 25 -9.81 -8.00 -5.64
N GLU A 26 -10.64 -7.43 -6.50
CA GLU A 26 -10.64 -7.78 -7.94
C GLU A 26 -9.27 -7.52 -8.57
N GLN A 27 -8.67 -6.35 -8.32
CA GLN A 27 -7.32 -6.02 -8.77
C GLN A 27 -6.27 -6.95 -8.17
N TYR A 28 -6.43 -7.34 -6.90
CA TYR A 28 -5.57 -8.34 -6.29
C TYR A 28 -5.66 -9.67 -7.04
N GLU A 29 -6.84 -10.17 -7.38
CA GLU A 29 -6.97 -11.44 -8.11
C GLU A 29 -6.35 -11.36 -9.52
N MET A 30 -6.65 -10.30 -10.27
CA MET A 30 -6.20 -10.14 -11.65
C MET A 30 -4.72 -9.76 -11.79
N ASP A 31 -4.13 -9.06 -10.81
CA ASP A 31 -2.75 -8.54 -10.81
C ASP A 31 -2.38 -7.78 -12.11
N GLU A 32 -3.28 -6.92 -12.61
CA GLU A 32 -3.08 -6.18 -13.87
C GLU A 32 -1.83 -5.28 -13.83
N GLU A 33 -1.49 -4.75 -12.65
CA GLU A 33 -0.32 -3.88 -12.43
C GLU A 33 0.92 -4.66 -11.95
N LYS A 34 1.01 -5.95 -12.28
CA LYS A 34 2.10 -6.85 -11.85
C LYS A 34 3.50 -6.26 -12.05
N GLU A 35 3.77 -5.69 -13.22
CA GLU A 35 5.11 -5.17 -13.54
C GLU A 35 5.45 -3.94 -12.68
N ILE A 36 4.48 -3.05 -12.46
CA ILE A 36 4.62 -1.90 -11.57
C ILE A 36 4.92 -2.40 -10.15
N ARG A 37 4.07 -3.28 -9.64
CA ARG A 37 4.21 -3.86 -8.30
C ARG A 37 5.58 -4.53 -8.10
N LYS A 38 6.06 -5.29 -9.08
CA LYS A 38 7.37 -5.94 -9.03
C LYS A 38 8.52 -4.94 -9.06
N SER A 39 8.43 -3.89 -9.87
CA SER A 39 9.43 -2.80 -9.88
C SER A 39 9.49 -2.03 -8.57
N GLU A 40 8.35 -1.85 -7.88
CA GLU A 40 8.27 -1.27 -6.54
C GLU A 40 8.65 -2.28 -5.43
N ARG A 41 8.94 -3.54 -5.81
CA ARG A 41 9.22 -4.64 -4.89
C ARG A 41 8.16 -4.80 -3.81
N GLU A 42 6.88 -4.69 -4.17
CA GLU A 42 5.76 -4.94 -3.27
C GLU A 42 5.10 -6.30 -3.57
N CYS A 43 4.65 -7.04 -2.55
CA CYS A 43 3.79 -8.21 -2.77
C CYS A 43 2.35 -7.77 -3.12
N LYS A 44 1.55 -8.68 -3.70
CA LYS A 44 0.15 -8.39 -4.08
C LYS A 44 -0.65 -7.77 -2.93
N THR A 45 -0.50 -8.28 -1.71
CA THR A 45 -1.21 -7.77 -0.54
C THR A 45 -0.81 -6.34 -0.20
N CYS A 46 0.48 -6.01 -0.24
CA CYS A 46 0.96 -4.67 0.08
C CYS A 46 0.56 -3.65 -0.99
N PHE A 47 0.56 -4.07 -2.25
CA PHE A 47 0.27 -3.21 -3.39
C PHE A 47 -1.22 -2.98 -3.63
N TYR A 48 -2.09 -3.99 -3.47
CA TYR A 48 -3.53 -3.82 -3.73
C TYR A 48 -4.34 -3.65 -2.45
N LEU A 49 -4.04 -4.40 -1.38
CA LEU A 49 -4.91 -4.47 -0.21
C LEU A 49 -4.48 -3.56 0.95
N LYS A 50 -3.19 -3.23 1.04
CA LYS A 50 -2.63 -2.35 2.08
C LYS A 50 -2.04 -1.03 1.52
N LYS A 51 -2.35 -0.68 0.27
CA LYS A 51 -1.95 0.58 -0.34
C LYS A 51 -2.84 1.70 0.20
N GLY A 52 -2.49 2.17 1.39
CA GLY A 52 -3.09 3.34 2.02
C GLY A 52 -2.56 4.65 1.44
N GLY A 53 -3.17 5.75 1.85
CA GLY A 53 -2.68 7.09 1.51
C GLY A 53 -1.28 7.37 2.07
N SER A 54 -0.53 8.21 1.37
CA SER A 54 0.77 8.72 1.81
C SER A 54 0.76 10.23 1.84
N LEU A 55 1.45 10.81 2.82
CA LEU A 55 1.68 12.24 2.92
C LEU A 55 3.06 12.58 2.31
N GLN A 56 3.17 13.72 1.65
CA GLN A 56 4.45 14.22 1.16
C GLN A 56 5.39 14.52 2.36
N ALA A 57 6.57 13.92 2.36
CA ALA A 57 7.54 14.04 3.45
C ALA A 57 8.96 13.63 3.00
N PHE A 58 9.98 13.85 3.83
CA PHE A 58 11.29 13.19 3.69
C PHE A 58 11.53 12.33 4.92
N THR A 59 10.71 11.29 5.06
CA THR A 59 10.60 10.51 6.30
C THR A 59 11.87 9.68 6.49
N PRO A 60 12.62 9.88 7.58
CA PRO A 60 13.76 9.03 7.89
C PRO A 60 13.30 7.61 8.16
N TYR A 61 14.05 6.62 7.68
CA TYR A 61 13.80 5.22 7.98
C TYR A 61 15.13 4.46 8.05
N LYS A 62 15.08 3.30 8.71
CA LYS A 62 16.19 2.37 8.82
C LYS A 62 15.77 1.02 8.23
N CYS A 63 16.58 0.45 7.36
CA CYS A 63 16.35 -0.88 6.82
C CYS A 63 16.44 -1.94 7.92
N GLY A 64 15.41 -2.77 8.07
CA GLY A 64 15.38 -3.84 9.08
C GLY A 64 16.29 -5.05 8.81
N LEU A 65 17.13 -5.03 7.78
CA LEU A 65 18.04 -6.14 7.42
C LEU A 65 19.52 -5.74 7.40
N CYS A 66 19.85 -4.58 6.83
CA CYS A 66 21.23 -4.10 6.72
C CYS A 66 21.53 -2.89 7.60
N ASP A 67 20.55 -2.45 8.40
CA ASP A 67 20.66 -1.29 9.30
C ASP A 67 21.02 0.04 8.63
N ARG A 68 20.99 0.12 7.28
CA ARG A 68 21.20 1.37 6.55
C ARG A 68 20.09 2.36 6.89
N GLU A 69 20.49 3.59 7.22
CA GLU A 69 19.60 4.74 7.39
C GLU A 69 19.47 5.52 6.08
N ASP A 70 18.25 5.94 5.76
CA ASP A 70 17.93 6.65 4.53
C ASP A 70 16.64 7.49 4.72
N ARG A 71 16.23 8.27 3.70
CA ARG A 71 15.00 9.06 3.70
C ARG A 71 14.09 8.64 2.56
N TYR A 72 12.81 8.45 2.87
CA TYR A 72 11.79 8.17 1.87
C TYR A 72 11.00 9.43 1.54
N HIS A 73 10.64 9.59 0.25
CA HIS A 73 9.98 10.78 -0.29
C HIS A 73 8.53 10.99 0.17
N ASN A 74 8.00 10.11 1.03
CA ASN A 74 6.66 10.23 1.60
C ASN A 74 6.56 9.51 2.97
N SER A 75 5.39 9.59 3.61
CA SER A 75 5.14 8.98 4.92
C SER A 75 4.96 7.46 4.89
N ARG A 76 4.80 6.84 3.72
CA ARG A 76 4.72 5.40 3.53
C ARG A 76 6.15 4.87 3.41
N VAL A 77 6.90 4.85 4.51
CA VAL A 77 8.28 4.35 4.57
C VAL A 77 8.35 2.83 4.38
N PRO A 78 9.38 2.29 3.68
CA PRO A 78 9.56 0.85 3.54
C PRO A 78 10.19 0.26 4.81
N LYS A 79 9.96 -1.03 5.05
CA LYS A 79 10.58 -1.77 6.16
C LYS A 79 12.00 -2.23 5.81
N TYR A 80 12.23 -2.50 4.53
CA TYR A 80 13.53 -2.91 4.00
C TYR A 80 13.91 -2.02 2.82
N CYS A 81 15.20 -1.73 2.65
CA CYS A 81 15.67 -1.02 1.47
C CYS A 81 15.50 -1.89 0.21
N THR A 82 15.41 -1.23 -0.94
CA THR A 82 15.23 -1.90 -2.24
C THR A 82 16.32 -2.92 -2.52
N GLU A 83 17.59 -2.64 -2.20
CA GLU A 83 18.70 -3.59 -2.40
C GLU A 83 18.54 -4.90 -1.61
N CYS A 84 18.09 -4.84 -0.35
CA CYS A 84 17.86 -6.04 0.45
C CYS A 84 16.64 -6.81 -0.04
N ALA A 85 15.58 -6.10 -0.41
CA ALA A 85 14.39 -6.67 -1.01
C ALA A 85 14.71 -7.37 -2.34
N ASP A 86 15.57 -6.75 -3.16
CA ASP A 86 16.03 -7.28 -4.43
C ASP A 86 16.79 -8.60 -4.26
N LYS A 87 17.81 -8.56 -3.39
CA LYS A 87 18.70 -9.70 -3.13
C LYS A 87 17.98 -10.93 -2.59
N LEU A 88 16.95 -10.71 -1.78
CA LEU A 88 16.20 -11.79 -1.11
C LEU A 88 14.88 -12.12 -1.81
N ASN A 89 14.52 -11.41 -2.88
CA ASN A 89 13.24 -11.52 -3.57
C ASN A 89 12.02 -11.37 -2.63
N ILE A 90 12.07 -10.38 -1.73
CA ILE A 90 11.04 -10.10 -0.73
C ILE A 90 10.44 -8.70 -0.88
N CYS A 91 9.25 -8.51 -0.32
CA CYS A 91 8.50 -7.28 -0.35
C CYS A 91 9.13 -6.23 0.55
N VAL A 92 9.40 -5.02 0.04
CA VAL A 92 10.01 -3.91 0.80
C VAL A 92 9.20 -3.51 2.04
N ARG A 93 7.90 -3.84 2.07
CA ARG A 93 6.95 -3.44 3.11
C ARG A 93 6.80 -4.47 4.22
N CYS A 94 6.65 -5.74 3.85
CA CYS A 94 6.29 -6.80 4.79
C CYS A 94 7.27 -7.98 4.82
N GLY A 95 8.09 -8.16 3.78
CA GLY A 95 9.06 -9.26 3.70
C GLY A 95 8.49 -10.57 3.17
N ALA A 96 7.23 -10.60 2.74
CA ALA A 96 6.69 -11.72 1.96
C ALA A 96 7.34 -11.79 0.58
N GLU A 97 7.29 -12.94 -0.08
CA GLU A 97 7.76 -13.09 -1.46
C GLU A 97 7.01 -12.15 -2.43
N VAL A 98 7.73 -11.68 -3.47
CA VAL A 98 7.25 -10.69 -4.47
C VAL A 98 6.71 -11.34 -5.74
#